data_AF-A0AA43Q8G5-F1
#
_entry.id   AF-A0AA43Q8G5-F1
#
_cell.length_a   1.000
_cell.length_b   1.000
_cell.length_c   1.000
_cell.angle_alpha   90.00
_cell.angle_beta   90.00
_cell.angle_gamma   90.00
#
_symmetry.space_group_name_H-M   'P 1'
#
loop_
_entity.id
_entity.type
_entity.pdbx_description
1 polymer ?
#
loop_
_entity_poly.entity_id
_entity_poly.type
_entity_poly.pdbx_seq_one_letter_code
_entity_poly.pdbx_strand_id
1 'polypeptide(L)'
;MKQTDQTLLEQMRITEFDIENRKLLLALSDEDFKRLKDYRAVIEGRVDALVEAFYQMQTSVAEIALLIGDADTLDRLKNAQRRYVLDLFSGLYDLEYVNNRLRIGLVHKRIGVEPKLYLSAINTLKSLLLEIIFETLTEKSERQGMLAALDKLLLFDITLVFETYIRSLVSEIEISKEKSERYACALEEKVRERTQQLEELTRVDSLTGLLSVRYLNETLTRTLADRSTAPRAGVHCLYGH
;
A
#
# COMPACT_ATOMS: atom_id res chain seq x y z
N MET A 1 -18.97 10.80 -0.82
CA MET A 1 -18.11 10.78 -2.03
C MET A 1 -17.54 9.39 -2.21
N LYS A 2 -17.43 8.91 -3.45
CA LYS A 2 -16.68 7.68 -3.71
C LYS A 2 -15.18 7.98 -3.56
N GLN A 3 -14.38 6.97 -3.23
CA GLN A 3 -12.92 7.13 -3.10
C GLN A 3 -12.28 7.63 -4.41
N THR A 4 -12.88 7.31 -5.56
CA THR A 4 -12.49 7.80 -6.89
C THR A 4 -12.65 9.31 -7.09
N ASP A 5 -13.45 9.96 -6.25
CA ASP A 5 -13.74 11.40 -6.35
C ASP A 5 -12.77 12.24 -5.50
N GLN A 6 -11.87 11.58 -4.76
CA GLN A 6 -10.91 12.19 -3.84
C GLN A 6 -9.49 12.19 -4.43
N THR A 7 -8.75 13.26 -4.16
CA THR A 7 -7.29 13.34 -4.39
C THR A 7 -6.54 12.31 -3.55
N LEU A 8 -5.29 11.98 -3.91
CA LEU A 8 -4.50 11.06 -3.09
C LEU A 8 -4.21 11.63 -1.70
N LEU A 9 -4.03 12.94 -1.61
CA LEU A 9 -3.91 13.66 -0.34
C LEU A 9 -5.11 13.37 0.58
N GLU A 10 -6.34 13.55 0.08
CA GLU A 10 -7.56 13.32 0.86
C GLU A 10 -7.71 11.85 1.27
N GLN A 11 -7.42 10.94 0.34
CA GLN A 11 -7.44 9.51 0.65
C GLN A 11 -6.41 9.16 1.72
N MET A 12 -5.23 9.78 1.69
CA MET A 12 -4.12 9.58 2.64
C MET A 12 -4.26 10.43 3.90
N ARG A 13 -5.24 11.34 3.95
CA ARG A 13 -5.44 12.32 5.02
C ARG A 13 -4.21 13.17 5.29
N ILE A 14 -3.44 13.49 4.24
CA ILE A 14 -2.29 14.38 4.33
C ILE A 14 -2.80 15.82 4.26
N THR A 15 -2.57 16.56 5.33
CA THR A 15 -2.95 17.97 5.47
C THR A 15 -1.77 18.91 5.19
N GLU A 16 -2.05 20.21 5.03
CA GLU A 16 -0.98 21.22 4.98
C GLU A 16 -0.08 21.18 6.20
N PHE A 17 -0.65 20.93 7.39
CA PHE A 17 0.12 20.78 8.62
C PHE A 17 1.10 19.60 8.55
N ASP A 18 0.69 18.47 7.97
CA ASP A 18 1.58 17.31 7.80
C ASP A 18 2.71 17.61 6.82
N ILE A 19 2.43 18.36 5.75
CA ILE A 19 3.42 18.79 4.75
C ILE A 19 4.46 19.70 5.41
N GLU A 20 4.02 20.72 6.15
CA GLU A 20 4.91 21.63 6.87
C GLU A 20 5.74 20.89 7.93
N ASN A 21 5.14 19.94 8.66
CA ASN A 21 5.87 19.12 9.62
C ASN A 21 6.96 18.26 8.94
N ARG A 22 6.68 17.68 7.76
CA ARG A 22 7.69 16.91 6.99
C ARG A 22 8.83 17.79 6.49
N LYS A 23 8.52 19.00 6.01
CA LYS A 23 9.55 20.00 5.63
C LYS A 23 10.43 20.34 6.84
N LEU A 24 9.82 20.56 8.00
CA LEU A 24 10.53 20.86 9.25
C LEU A 24 11.44 19.70 9.70
N LEU A 25 10.98 18.45 9.62
CA LEU A 25 11.79 17.27 9.95
C LEU A 25 13.05 17.12 9.06
N LEU A 26 12.98 17.60 7.82
CA LEU A 26 14.10 17.61 6.88
C LEU A 26 14.86 18.94 6.87
N ALA A 27 14.52 19.87 7.75
CA ALA A 27 15.07 21.21 7.81
C ALA A 27 15.03 21.95 6.46
N LEU A 28 13.98 21.75 5.68
CA LEU A 28 13.69 22.53 4.48
C LEU A 28 13.24 23.93 4.89
N SER A 29 13.94 24.94 4.39
CA SER A 29 13.71 26.35 4.72
C SER A 29 13.31 27.17 3.50
N ASP A 30 12.72 28.35 3.72
CA ASP A 30 12.39 29.28 2.63
C ASP A 30 13.61 29.68 1.79
N GLU A 31 14.78 29.72 2.43
CA GLU A 31 16.04 30.00 1.77
C GLU A 31 16.47 28.84 0.83
N ASP A 32 16.19 27.59 1.21
CA ASP A 32 16.38 26.44 0.30
C ASP A 32 15.44 26.54 -0.91
N PHE A 33 14.19 26.92 -0.67
CA PHE A 33 13.19 27.09 -1.75
C PHE A 33 13.58 28.22 -2.70
N LYS A 34 14.08 29.33 -2.15
CA LYS A 34 14.59 30.46 -2.93
C LYS A 34 15.77 30.04 -3.81
N ARG A 35 16.76 29.33 -3.25
CA ARG A 35 17.92 28.83 -4.01
C ARG A 35 17.49 27.96 -5.19
N LEU A 36 16.60 27.00 -4.93
CA LEU A 36 16.08 26.10 -5.97
C LEU A 36 15.34 26.89 -7.06
N LYS A 37 14.48 27.83 -6.67
CA LYS A 37 13.73 28.69 -7.60
C LYS A 37 14.64 29.54 -8.47
N ASP A 38 15.62 30.21 -7.87
CA ASP A 38 16.54 31.11 -8.59
C ASP A 38 17.40 30.34 -9.59
N TYR A 39 17.67 29.06 -9.32
CA TYR A 39 18.46 28.18 -10.18
C TYR A 39 17.67 27.52 -11.32
N ARG A 40 16.34 27.66 -11.34
CA ARG A 40 15.45 27.03 -12.32
C ARG A 40 15.83 27.32 -13.77
N ALA A 41 16.16 28.57 -14.10
CA ALA A 41 16.49 28.97 -15.48
C ALA A 41 17.72 28.23 -16.03
N VAL A 42 18.70 27.93 -15.16
CA VAL A 42 19.88 27.14 -15.52
C VAL A 42 19.48 25.71 -15.88
N ILE A 43 18.59 25.12 -15.07
CA ILE A 43 18.09 23.76 -15.29
C ILE A 43 17.21 23.69 -16.53
N GLU A 44 16.35 24.67 -16.78
CA GLU A 44 15.51 24.74 -17.99
C GLU A 44 16.35 24.66 -19.27
N GLY A 45 17.50 25.33 -19.32
CA GLY A 45 18.42 25.26 -20.46
C GLY A 45 19.16 23.92 -20.63
N ARG A 46 19.13 23.03 -19.63
CA ARG A 46 19.88 21.76 -19.61
C ARG A 46 19.00 20.52 -19.46
N VAL A 47 17.71 20.69 -19.17
CA VAL A 47 16.79 19.59 -18.80
C VAL A 47 16.66 18.54 -19.89
N ASP A 48 16.68 18.93 -21.16
CA ASP A 48 16.56 18.00 -22.28
C ASP A 48 17.73 17.02 -22.35
N ALA A 49 18.96 17.55 -22.27
CA ALA A 49 20.17 16.74 -22.28
C ALA A 49 20.27 15.87 -21.01
N LEU A 50 19.89 16.42 -19.85
CA LEU A 50 19.86 15.66 -18.60
C LEU A 50 18.89 14.48 -18.66
N VAL A 51 17.68 14.69 -19.20
CA VAL A 51 16.67 13.62 -19.29
C VAL A 51 17.08 12.57 -20.33
N GLU A 52 17.72 12.97 -21.42
CA GLU A 52 18.28 12.03 -22.39
C GLU A 52 19.33 11.13 -21.74
N ALA A 53 20.31 11.74 -21.05
CA ALA A 53 21.36 11.02 -20.33
C ALA A 53 20.77 10.09 -19.26
N PHE A 54 19.77 10.56 -18.51
CA PHE A 54 19.08 9.78 -17.50
C PHE A 54 18.48 8.50 -18.11
N TYR A 55 17.70 8.60 -19.19
CA TYR A 55 17.08 7.41 -19.78
C TYR A 55 18.06 6.53 -20.56
N GLN A 56 19.14 7.08 -21.10
CA GLN A 56 20.24 6.27 -21.65
C GLN A 56 20.85 5.38 -20.56
N MET A 57 21.06 5.91 -19.35
CA MET A 57 21.54 5.13 -18.21
C MET A 57 20.47 4.15 -17.70
N GLN A 58 19.21 4.56 -17.61
CA GLN A 58 18.13 3.67 -17.14
C GLN A 58 17.91 2.48 -18.08
N THR A 59 17.89 2.70 -19.40
CA THR A 59 17.68 1.64 -20.39
C THR A 59 18.88 0.71 -20.56
N SER A 60 20.04 1.05 -19.96
CA SER A 60 21.17 0.11 -19.85
C SER A 60 20.92 -1.00 -18.82
N VAL A 61 19.93 -0.82 -17.93
CA VAL A 61 19.51 -1.82 -16.95
C VAL A 61 18.36 -2.63 -17.56
N ALA A 62 18.59 -3.92 -17.81
CA ALA A 62 17.61 -4.80 -18.48
C ALA A 62 16.24 -4.84 -17.79
N GLU A 63 16.21 -4.87 -16.45
CA GLU A 63 14.96 -4.82 -15.66
C GLU A 63 14.15 -3.54 -15.96
N ILE A 64 14.81 -2.38 -16.08
CA ILE A 64 14.15 -1.11 -16.34
C ILE A 64 13.73 -1.00 -17.81
N ALA A 65 14.58 -1.43 -18.75
CA ALA A 65 14.25 -1.46 -20.17
C ALA A 65 13.00 -2.31 -20.45
N LEU A 66 12.86 -3.47 -19.78
CA LEU A 66 11.70 -4.34 -19.88
C LEU A 66 10.42 -3.66 -19.36
N LEU A 67 10.51 -2.92 -18.24
CA LEU A 67 9.39 -2.17 -17.68
C LEU A 67 8.92 -1.02 -18.60
N ILE A 68 9.83 -0.40 -19.35
CA ILE A 68 9.51 0.66 -20.31
C ILE A 68 8.87 0.09 -21.58
N GLY A 69 9.42 -1.03 -22.10
CA GLY A 69 8.84 -1.78 -23.21
C GLY A 69 9.09 -1.19 -24.59
N ASP A 70 8.56 0.00 -24.88
CA ASP A 70 8.52 0.59 -26.22
C ASP A 70 8.96 2.07 -26.28
N ALA A 71 9.25 2.55 -27.49
CA ALA A 71 9.75 3.90 -27.72
C ALA A 71 8.72 5.00 -27.42
N ASP A 72 7.43 4.77 -27.70
CA ASP A 72 6.37 5.76 -27.42
C ASP A 72 6.18 5.94 -25.91
N THR A 73 6.30 4.85 -25.15
CA THR A 73 6.30 4.87 -23.69
C THR A 73 7.54 5.59 -23.17
N LEU A 74 8.73 5.33 -23.73
CA LEU A 74 9.95 6.05 -23.39
C LEU A 74 9.82 7.57 -23.61
N ASP A 75 9.27 8.02 -24.73
CA ASP A 75 9.12 9.44 -25.03
C ASP A 75 8.14 10.14 -24.07
N ARG A 76 7.04 9.48 -23.73
CA ARG A 76 6.11 9.97 -22.69
C ARG A 76 6.78 10.07 -21.33
N LEU A 77 7.61 9.10 -20.98
CA LEU A 77 8.37 9.07 -19.74
C LEU A 77 9.42 10.20 -19.69
N LYS A 78 10.17 10.42 -20.78
CA LYS A 78 11.08 11.58 -20.92
C LYS A 78 10.35 12.89 -20.66
N ASN A 79 9.16 13.09 -21.25
CA ASN A 79 8.38 14.30 -21.02
C ASN A 79 7.88 14.44 -19.57
N ALA A 80 7.51 13.35 -18.92
CA ALA A 80 7.16 13.36 -17.50
C ALA A 80 8.37 13.68 -16.62
N GLN A 81 9.54 13.12 -16.93
CA GLN A 81 10.78 13.35 -16.20
C GLN A 81 11.25 14.80 -16.33
N ARG A 82 11.11 15.43 -17.52
CA ARG A 82 11.37 16.88 -17.69
C ARG A 82 10.55 17.70 -16.72
N ARG A 83 9.23 17.47 -16.67
CA ARG A 83 8.34 18.17 -15.75
C ARG A 83 8.74 17.93 -14.30
N TYR A 84 9.01 16.68 -13.92
CA TYR A 84 9.46 16.35 -12.56
C TYR A 84 10.73 17.13 -12.17
N VAL A 85 11.73 17.18 -13.06
CA VAL A 85 12.97 17.91 -12.82
C VAL A 85 12.69 19.41 -12.69
N LEU A 86 11.90 20.01 -13.55
CA LEU A 86 11.55 21.43 -13.46
C LEU A 86 10.76 21.76 -12.18
N ASP A 87 9.87 20.86 -11.74
CA ASP A 87 9.12 21.01 -10.49
C ASP A 87 10.05 21.03 -9.26
N LEU A 88 11.17 20.29 -9.27
CA LEU A 88 12.18 20.32 -8.19
C LEU A 88 12.79 21.72 -8.01
N PHE A 89 12.76 22.55 -9.05
CA PHE A 89 13.28 23.93 -9.03
C PHE A 89 12.14 24.95 -9.08
N SER A 90 10.90 24.56 -8.77
CA SER A 90 9.76 25.48 -8.78
C SER A 90 9.79 26.51 -7.65
N GLY A 91 10.37 26.13 -6.50
CA GLY A 91 10.31 26.91 -5.25
C GLY A 91 8.95 26.89 -4.55
N LEU A 92 8.00 26.06 -5.03
CA LEU A 92 6.65 25.91 -4.46
C LEU A 92 6.38 24.42 -4.21
N TYR A 93 6.28 24.05 -2.93
CA TYR A 93 6.16 22.67 -2.48
C TYR A 93 4.90 22.50 -1.63
N ASP A 94 3.75 22.78 -2.24
CA ASP A 94 2.43 22.82 -1.61
C ASP A 94 1.65 21.50 -1.78
N LEU A 95 0.34 21.54 -1.52
CA LEU A 95 -0.56 20.41 -1.72
C LEU A 95 -0.51 19.88 -3.15
N GLU A 96 -0.45 20.74 -4.17
CA GLU A 96 -0.43 20.29 -5.56
C GLU A 96 0.86 19.54 -5.86
N TYR A 97 2.00 20.07 -5.42
CA TYR A 97 3.30 19.41 -5.53
C TYR A 97 3.27 18.03 -4.86
N VAL A 98 2.79 17.96 -3.60
CA VAL A 98 2.74 16.71 -2.85
C VAL A 98 1.80 15.70 -3.50
N ASN A 99 0.61 16.11 -3.93
CA ASN A 99 -0.32 15.23 -4.64
C ASN A 99 0.30 14.65 -5.91
N ASN A 100 1.09 15.45 -6.65
CA ASN A 100 1.83 14.97 -7.81
C ASN A 100 2.87 13.90 -7.41
N ARG A 101 3.63 14.09 -6.33
CA ARG A 101 4.62 13.11 -5.85
C ARG A 101 3.99 11.80 -5.37
N LEU A 102 2.84 11.88 -4.70
CA LEU A 102 2.05 10.70 -4.35
C LEU A 102 1.58 9.93 -5.60
N ARG A 103 1.12 10.64 -6.63
CA ARG A 103 0.73 10.02 -7.91
C ARG A 103 1.90 9.31 -8.58
N ILE A 104 3.09 9.91 -8.55
CA ILE A 104 4.32 9.29 -9.06
C ILE A 104 4.56 7.97 -8.34
N GLY A 105 4.55 7.96 -7.00
CA GLY A 105 4.78 6.73 -6.23
C GLY A 105 3.74 5.64 -6.51
N LEU A 106 2.46 6.01 -6.58
CA LEU A 106 1.38 5.07 -6.92
C LEU A 106 1.57 4.45 -8.31
N VAL A 107 1.98 5.24 -9.31
CA VAL A 107 2.25 4.74 -10.67
C VAL A 107 3.42 3.76 -10.65
N HIS A 108 4.53 4.11 -9.97
CA HIS A 108 5.72 3.26 -9.89
C HIS A 108 5.42 1.92 -9.19
N LYS A 109 4.66 1.94 -8.08
CA LYS A 109 4.14 0.71 -7.47
C LYS A 109 3.34 -0.08 -8.52
N ARG A 110 2.34 0.55 -9.15
CA ARG A 110 1.37 -0.13 -10.02
C ARG A 110 2.05 -0.86 -11.19
N ILE A 111 3.10 -0.28 -11.77
CA ILE A 111 3.85 -0.89 -12.87
C ILE A 111 4.94 -1.85 -12.39
N GLY A 112 5.11 -2.06 -11.09
CA GLY A 112 6.05 -3.02 -10.52
C GLY A 112 7.49 -2.54 -10.45
N VAL A 113 7.74 -1.22 -10.42
CA VAL A 113 9.09 -0.71 -10.17
C VAL A 113 9.47 -1.07 -8.73
N GLU A 114 10.47 -1.92 -8.56
CA GLU A 114 10.98 -2.25 -7.24
C GLU A 114 11.60 -1.03 -6.55
N PRO A 115 11.48 -0.89 -5.22
CA PRO A 115 12.07 0.24 -4.48
C PRO A 115 13.57 0.43 -4.73
N LYS A 116 14.32 -0.66 -4.94
CA LYS A 116 15.76 -0.61 -5.26
C LYS A 116 16.03 0.09 -6.59
N LEU A 117 15.19 -0.14 -7.61
CA LEU A 117 15.30 0.46 -8.93
C LEU A 117 14.92 1.94 -8.87
N TYR A 118 13.87 2.28 -8.12
CA TYR A 118 13.47 3.66 -7.89
C TYR A 118 14.59 4.47 -7.21
N LEU A 119 15.17 3.96 -6.12
CA LEU A 119 16.26 4.65 -5.42
C LEU A 119 17.53 4.76 -6.28
N SER A 120 17.84 3.73 -7.07
CA SER A 120 18.93 3.79 -8.04
C SER A 120 18.71 4.90 -9.07
N ALA A 121 17.49 5.02 -9.61
CA ALA A 121 17.13 6.08 -10.55
C ALA A 121 17.24 7.48 -9.90
N ILE A 122 16.75 7.67 -8.67
CA ILE A 122 16.91 8.95 -7.96
C ILE A 122 18.40 9.29 -7.75
N ASN A 123 19.24 8.31 -7.43
CA ASN A 123 20.68 8.53 -7.32
C ASN A 123 21.30 8.94 -8.67
N THR A 124 20.94 8.28 -9.77
CA THR A 124 21.37 8.68 -11.12
C THR A 124 20.96 10.11 -11.45
N LEU A 125 19.70 10.46 -11.19
CA LEU A 125 19.20 11.82 -11.41
C LEU A 125 19.96 12.84 -10.57
N LYS A 126 20.18 12.55 -9.28
CA LYS A 126 20.97 13.39 -8.38
C LYS A 126 22.36 13.63 -8.98
N SER A 127 23.08 12.58 -9.39
CA SER A 127 24.42 12.71 -9.99
C SER A 127 24.43 13.66 -11.20
N LEU A 128 23.47 13.52 -12.12
CA LEU A 128 23.37 14.40 -13.29
C LEU A 128 23.06 15.86 -12.91
N LEU A 129 22.22 16.08 -11.89
CA LEU A 129 21.97 17.42 -11.37
C LEU A 129 23.23 18.00 -10.71
N LEU A 130 23.99 17.18 -9.99
CA LEU A 130 25.24 17.62 -9.37
C LEU A 130 26.24 18.07 -10.43
N GLU A 131 26.41 17.33 -11.52
CA GLU A 131 27.29 17.75 -12.62
C GLU A 131 26.97 19.15 -13.11
N ILE A 132 25.69 19.44 -13.37
CA ILE A 132 25.25 20.79 -13.78
C ILE A 132 25.54 21.82 -12.69
N ILE A 133 25.28 21.51 -11.42
CA ILE A 133 25.54 22.41 -10.29
C ILE A 133 27.05 22.72 -10.16
N PHE A 134 27.91 21.73 -10.33
CA PHE A 134 29.36 21.92 -10.23
C PHE A 134 29.94 22.70 -11.41
N GLU A 135 29.34 22.60 -12.60
CA GLU A 135 29.73 23.36 -13.78
C GLU A 135 29.37 24.86 -13.69
N THR A 136 28.26 25.22 -13.04
CA THR A 136 27.73 26.59 -13.06
C THR A 136 28.01 27.38 -11.78
N LEU A 137 27.94 26.75 -10.61
CA LEU A 137 28.19 27.42 -9.34
C LEU A 137 29.67 27.34 -8.98
N THR A 138 30.38 28.45 -9.14
CA THR A 138 31.82 28.52 -8.85
C THR A 138 32.11 28.75 -7.37
N GLU A 139 31.23 29.48 -6.67
CA GLU A 139 31.40 29.78 -5.25
C GLU A 139 31.09 28.54 -4.40
N LYS A 140 31.91 28.28 -3.37
CA LYS A 140 31.82 27.06 -2.57
C LYS A 140 30.60 27.04 -1.66
N SER A 141 30.30 28.15 -0.99
CA SER A 141 29.16 28.27 -0.08
C SER A 141 27.82 28.19 -0.82
N GLU A 142 27.68 28.82 -1.99
CA GLU A 142 26.49 28.72 -2.84
C GLU A 142 26.25 27.28 -3.29
N ARG A 143 27.32 26.63 -3.78
CA ARG A 143 27.25 25.21 -4.16
C ARG A 143 26.88 24.32 -2.98
N GLN A 144 27.49 24.49 -1.81
CA GLN A 144 27.13 23.72 -0.62
C GLN A 144 25.67 23.93 -0.21
N GLY A 145 25.17 25.17 -0.27
CA GLY A 145 23.77 25.50 -0.02
C GLY A 145 22.83 24.83 -1.01
N MET A 146 23.16 24.86 -2.31
CA MET A 146 22.37 24.19 -3.35
C MET A 146 22.35 22.66 -3.19
N LEU A 147 23.50 22.04 -2.90
CA LEU A 147 23.59 20.60 -2.66
C LEU A 147 22.73 20.19 -1.46
N ALA A 148 22.80 20.95 -0.36
CA ALA A 148 21.98 20.68 0.82
C ALA A 148 20.49 20.85 0.53
N ALA A 149 20.08 21.91 -0.17
CA ALA A 149 18.69 22.15 -0.55
C ALA A 149 18.13 21.01 -1.43
N LEU A 150 18.89 20.61 -2.46
CA LEU A 150 18.51 19.53 -3.35
C LEU A 150 18.39 18.19 -2.61
N ASP A 151 19.35 17.87 -1.73
CA ASP A 151 19.32 16.62 -0.97
C ASP A 151 18.12 16.53 -0.04
N LYS A 152 17.80 17.61 0.69
CA LYS A 152 16.61 17.67 1.54
C LYS A 152 15.34 17.49 0.72
N LEU A 153 15.23 18.14 -0.45
CA LEU A 153 14.04 18.03 -1.29
C LEU A 153 13.88 16.65 -1.93
N LEU A 154 14.97 16.03 -2.40
CA LEU A 154 14.91 14.66 -2.92
C LEU A 154 14.52 13.66 -1.82
N LEU A 155 15.01 13.83 -0.59
CA LEU A 155 14.55 13.04 0.55
C LEU A 155 13.07 13.25 0.84
N PHE A 156 12.60 14.50 0.79
CA PHE A 156 11.17 14.82 0.93
C PHE A 156 10.32 14.07 -0.10
N ASP A 157 10.68 14.13 -1.39
CA ASP A 157 10.01 13.40 -2.46
C ASP A 157 10.03 11.88 -2.25
N ILE A 158 11.19 11.32 -1.83
CA ILE A 158 11.32 9.89 -1.50
C ILE A 158 10.34 9.51 -0.38
N THR A 159 10.19 10.32 0.67
CA THR A 159 9.26 10.00 1.77
C THR A 159 7.82 9.87 1.26
N LEU A 160 7.39 10.76 0.38
CA LEU A 160 6.04 10.76 -0.21
C LEU A 160 5.82 9.55 -1.11
N VAL A 161 6.79 9.25 -1.98
CA VAL A 161 6.72 8.09 -2.86
C VAL A 161 6.65 6.80 -2.06
N PHE A 162 7.54 6.61 -1.07
CA PHE A 162 7.57 5.39 -0.27
C PHE A 162 6.31 5.21 0.58
N GLU A 163 5.67 6.29 1.02
CA GLU A 163 4.41 6.21 1.72
C GLU A 163 3.31 5.56 0.87
N THR A 164 3.29 5.83 -0.44
CA THR A 164 2.35 5.16 -1.35
C THR A 164 2.67 3.69 -1.57
N TYR A 165 3.95 3.31 -1.58
CA TYR A 165 4.37 1.91 -1.60
C TYR A 165 3.90 1.18 -0.34
N ILE A 166 4.21 1.73 0.83
CA ILE A 166 3.87 1.16 2.13
C ILE A 166 2.36 1.02 2.25
N ARG A 167 1.60 2.06 1.92
CA ARG A 167 0.13 2.03 1.97
C ARG A 167 -0.45 0.97 1.04
N SER A 168 0.08 0.85 -0.17
CA SER A 168 -0.37 -0.18 -1.11
C SER A 168 -0.11 -1.59 -0.58
N LEU A 169 1.07 -1.82 0.01
CA LEU A 169 1.42 -3.11 0.62
C LEU A 169 0.52 -3.44 1.83
N VAL A 170 0.29 -2.47 2.72
CA VAL A 170 -0.60 -2.66 3.88
C VAL A 170 -2.02 -2.97 3.41
N SER A 171 -2.53 -2.24 2.42
CA SER A 171 -3.87 -2.49 1.87
C SER A 171 -3.99 -3.87 1.23
N GLU A 172 -2.98 -4.33 0.50
CA GLU A 172 -2.95 -5.69 -0.07
C GLU A 172 -2.96 -6.77 1.04
N ILE A 173 -2.23 -6.55 2.13
CA ILE A 173 -2.23 -7.44 3.29
C ILE A 173 -3.61 -7.49 3.96
N GLU A 174 -4.24 -6.33 4.18
CA GLU A 174 -5.57 -6.24 4.78
C GLU A 174 -6.63 -6.97 3.93
N ILE A 175 -6.63 -6.76 2.61
CA ILE A 175 -7.55 -7.43 1.68
C ILE A 175 -7.30 -8.95 1.69
N SER A 176 -6.04 -9.37 1.67
CA SER A 176 -5.67 -10.80 1.72
C SER A 176 -6.12 -11.46 3.02
N LYS A 177 -5.97 -10.75 4.16
CA LYS A 177 -6.41 -11.22 5.47
C LYS A 177 -7.94 -11.36 5.52
N GLU A 178 -8.68 -10.34 5.10
CA GLU A 178 -10.15 -10.39 5.08
C GLU A 178 -10.66 -11.55 4.20
N LYS A 179 -10.03 -11.74 3.03
CA LYS A 179 -10.36 -12.86 2.13
C LYS A 179 -10.10 -14.21 2.79
N SER A 180 -8.99 -14.34 3.51
CA SER A 180 -8.62 -15.57 4.24
C SER A 180 -9.59 -15.86 5.38
N GLU A 181 -9.98 -14.85 6.17
CA GLU A 181 -10.98 -14.98 7.24
C GLU A 181 -12.34 -15.40 6.69
N ARG A 182 -12.79 -14.78 5.59
CA ARG A 182 -14.03 -15.17 4.91
C ARG A 182 -14.01 -16.61 4.41
N TYR A 183 -12.88 -17.08 3.88
CA TYR A 183 -12.74 -18.48 3.47
C TYR A 183 -12.78 -19.44 4.66
N ALA A 184 -12.15 -19.08 5.78
CA ALA A 184 -12.19 -19.90 7.00
C ALA A 184 -13.63 -20.04 7.52
N CYS A 185 -14.37 -18.93 7.64
CA CYS A 185 -15.76 -18.97 8.08
C CYS A 185 -16.66 -19.79 7.13
N ALA A 186 -16.51 -19.60 5.81
CA ALA A 186 -17.26 -20.36 4.83
C ALA A 186 -16.93 -21.86 4.87
N LEU A 187 -15.66 -22.21 5.16
CA LEU A 187 -15.25 -23.60 5.31
C LEU A 187 -15.84 -24.23 6.57
N GLU A 188 -15.79 -23.53 7.71
CA GLU A 188 -16.38 -23.98 8.97
C GLU A 188 -17.88 -24.24 8.83
N GLU A 189 -18.61 -23.33 8.18
CA GLU A 189 -20.04 -23.50 7.90
C GLU A 189 -20.29 -24.75 7.06
N LYS A 190 -19.51 -24.94 5.99
CA LYS A 190 -19.64 -26.10 5.12
C LYS A 190 -19.27 -27.41 5.82
N VAL A 191 -18.26 -27.40 6.69
CA VAL A 191 -17.89 -28.57 7.51
C VAL A 191 -19.04 -28.90 8.48
N ARG A 192 -19.63 -27.90 9.12
CA ARG A 192 -20.79 -28.08 10.01
C ARG A 192 -21.97 -28.68 9.26
N GLU A 193 -22.34 -28.13 8.10
CA GLU A 193 -23.42 -28.66 7.26
C GLU A 193 -23.16 -30.11 6.84
N ARG A 194 -21.95 -30.43 6.39
CA ARG A 194 -21.59 -31.80 5.98
C ARG A 194 -21.56 -32.77 7.15
N THR A 195 -21.10 -32.32 8.32
CA THR A 195 -21.12 -33.14 9.54
C THR A 195 -22.55 -33.46 9.96
N GLN A 196 -23.46 -32.47 9.92
CA GLN A 196 -24.88 -32.68 10.19
C GLN A 196 -25.51 -33.65 9.18
N GLN A 197 -25.22 -33.51 7.88
CA GLN A 197 -25.72 -34.44 6.86
C GLN A 197 -25.22 -35.87 7.08
N LEU A 198 -23.96 -36.04 7.48
CA LEU A 198 -23.41 -37.36 7.81
C LEU A 198 -24.08 -37.95 9.05
N GLU A 199 -24.30 -37.15 10.09
CA GLU A 199 -25.07 -37.58 11.27
C GLU A 199 -26.48 -38.05 10.86
N GLU A 200 -27.19 -37.29 10.04
CA GLU A 200 -28.52 -37.65 9.55
C GLU A 200 -28.52 -38.96 8.74
N LEU A 201 -27.55 -39.15 7.84
CA LEU A 201 -27.40 -40.40 7.08
C LEU A 201 -27.08 -41.61 7.98
N THR A 202 -26.29 -41.42 9.03
CA THR A 202 -25.93 -42.50 9.97
C THR A 202 -27.03 -42.83 10.99
N ARG A 203 -28.09 -42.00 11.09
CA ARG A 203 -29.23 -42.25 11.99
C ARG A 203 -30.06 -43.44 11.55
N VAL A 204 -30.07 -43.79 10.27
CA VAL A 204 -30.95 -44.82 9.71
C VAL A 204 -30.10 -45.92 9.09
N ASP A 205 -30.40 -47.17 9.41
CA ASP A 205 -29.76 -48.32 8.79
C ASP A 205 -30.23 -48.46 7.33
N SER A 206 -29.28 -48.45 6.40
CA SER A 206 -29.56 -48.42 4.96
C SER A 206 -30.28 -49.65 4.40
N LEU A 207 -30.22 -50.80 5.08
CA LEU A 207 -30.89 -52.03 4.65
C LEU A 207 -32.32 -52.12 5.18
N THR A 208 -32.57 -51.60 6.38
CA THR A 208 -33.85 -51.78 7.09
C THR A 208 -34.73 -50.55 7.09
N GLY A 209 -34.17 -49.35 6.85
CA GLY A 209 -34.89 -48.07 6.98
C GLY A 209 -35.28 -47.72 8.42
N LEU A 210 -34.82 -48.51 9.40
CA LEU A 210 -35.02 -48.28 10.83
C LEU A 210 -33.84 -47.51 11.44
N LEU A 211 -34.02 -46.96 12.65
CA LEU A 211 -32.93 -46.29 13.36
C LEU A 211 -31.74 -47.24 13.56
N SER A 212 -30.53 -46.74 13.33
CA SER A 212 -29.32 -47.53 13.52
C SER A 212 -29.18 -47.94 14.98
N VAL A 213 -28.69 -49.17 15.23
CA VAL A 213 -28.55 -49.74 16.58
C VAL A 213 -27.73 -48.82 17.50
N ARG A 214 -26.73 -48.13 16.94
CA ARG A 214 -25.93 -47.13 17.65
C ARG A 214 -26.79 -45.96 18.13
N TYR A 215 -27.59 -45.37 17.25
CA TYR A 215 -28.46 -44.24 17.58
C TYR A 215 -29.57 -44.64 18.56
N LEU A 216 -30.12 -45.84 18.42
CA LEU A 216 -31.10 -46.41 19.35
C LEU A 216 -30.51 -46.51 20.77
N ASN A 217 -29.30 -47.08 20.92
CA ASN A 217 -28.64 -47.24 22.22
C ASN A 217 -28.27 -45.90 22.87
N GLU A 218 -27.78 -44.93 22.10
CA GLU A 218 -27.50 -43.57 22.60
C GLU A 218 -28.78 -42.88 23.10
N THR A 219 -29.87 -42.97 22.34
CA THR A 219 -31.17 -42.39 22.71
C THR A 219 -31.76 -43.06 23.95
N LEU A 220 -31.65 -44.39 24.03
CA LEU A 220 -32.10 -45.17 25.18
C LEU A 220 -31.30 -44.77 26.44
N THR A 221 -29.99 -44.60 26.32
CA THR A 221 -29.12 -44.21 27.44
C THR A 221 -29.42 -42.78 27.91
N ARG A 222 -29.63 -41.83 26.98
CA ARG A 222 -30.05 -40.45 27.34
C ARG A 222 -31.40 -40.41 28.04
N THR A 223 -32.41 -41.09 27.52
CA THR A 223 -33.76 -41.09 28.12
C THR A 223 -33.81 -41.76 29.48
N LEU A 224 -33.01 -42.82 29.70
CA LEU A 224 -32.86 -43.44 31.01
C LEU A 224 -32.11 -42.53 32.00
N ALA A 225 -31.09 -41.80 31.53
CA ALA A 225 -30.35 -40.83 32.34
C ALA A 225 -31.23 -39.63 32.76
N ASP A 226 -32.01 -39.04 31.84
CA ASP A 226 -32.92 -37.92 32.13
C ASP A 226 -34.05 -38.30 33.11
N ARG A 227 -34.50 -39.56 33.09
CA ARG A 227 -35.50 -40.05 34.06
C ARG A 227 -34.92 -40.29 35.45
N SER A 228 -33.61 -40.44 35.57
CA SER A 228 -32.94 -40.61 36.87
C SER A 228 -32.68 -39.29 37.61
N THR A 229 -32.81 -38.14 36.92
CA THR A 229 -32.56 -36.79 37.48
C THR A 229 -33.83 -35.97 37.72
N ALA A 230 -35.03 -36.46 37.37
CA ALA A 230 -36.29 -35.78 37.66
C ALA A 230 -36.65 -35.87 39.17
N PRO A 231 -37.03 -34.76 39.85
CA PRO A 231 -37.45 -34.83 41.25
C PRO A 231 -38.74 -35.65 41.36
N ARG A 232 -38.77 -36.63 42.28
CA ARG A 232 -40.00 -37.35 42.61
C ARG A 232 -41.07 -36.35 43.05
N ALA A 233 -42.08 -36.12 42.21
CA ALA A 233 -43.29 -35.42 42.63
C ALA A 233 -43.90 -36.21 43.81
N GLY A 234 -43.89 -35.59 44.98
CA GLY A 234 -44.41 -36.16 46.21
C GLY A 234 -45.88 -36.50 46.05
N VAL A 235 -46.21 -37.77 46.28
CA VAL A 235 -47.59 -38.24 46.42
C VAL A 235 -48.10 -37.64 47.73
N HIS A 236 -48.87 -36.55 47.64
CA HIS A 236 -49.64 -36.04 48.76
C HIS A 236 -50.80 -37.02 49.02
N CYS A 237 -50.62 -37.89 50.01
CA CYS A 237 -51.65 -38.82 50.45
C CYS A 237 -52.72 -38.04 51.22
N LEU A 238 -53.91 -37.95 50.63
CA LEU A 238 -55.14 -37.56 51.31
C LEU A 238 -55.62 -38.75 52.16
N TYR A 239 -55.65 -38.60 53.47
CA TYR A 239 -56.60 -39.33 54.33
C TYR A 239 -57.01 -38.44 55.49
N GLY A 240 -58.31 -38.14 55.56
CA GLY A 240 -58.95 -37.49 56.69
C GLY A 240 -59.44 -38.51 57.73
N HIS A 241 -59.38 -38.13 59.00
CA HIS A 241 -60.54 -37.98 59.89
C HIS A 241 -60.12 -37.27 61.16
#